data_AF-V9LFE3-F1
#
_entry.id   AF-V9LFE3-F1
#
_cell.length_a   1.000
_cell.length_b   1.000
_cell.length_c   1.000
_cell.angle_alpha   90.00
_cell.angle_beta   90.00
_cell.angle_gamma   90.00
#
_symmetry.space_group_name_H-M   'P 1'
#
loop_
_entity.id
_entity.type
_entity.pdbx_description
1 polymer ?
#
loop_
_entity_poly.entity_id
_entity_poly.type
_entity_poly.pdbx_seq_one_letter_code
_entity_poly.pdbx_strand_id
1 'polypeptide(L)'
;MWGCLYLGGGCLFFPGLFWVCRRCLSGLPLDGWGPEDTVILSTRLVSSVQAVMASTAGFIVATSCSKHVLDDRHWLSDAYVLFAVPYFVYDIYAMFLCHWHRLRVKGHETGGLAAVLGSYLRRELLMVLHHVVMFAVCFPVSVFVRGGRGDFFVGCMFMAEISTPFVCLGKVLIQYRQQHTLLHRLNGL
;
A
#
# COMPACT_ATOMS: atom_id res chain seq x y z
N MET A 1 -20.46 -6.26 -15.50
CA MET A 1 -20.47 -4.78 -15.45
C MET A 1 -19.88 -4.22 -14.15
N TRP A 2 -20.11 -4.85 -12.99
CA TRP A 2 -19.58 -4.36 -11.70
C TRP A 2 -18.04 -4.33 -11.59
N GLY A 3 -17.31 -5.24 -12.26
CA GLY A 3 -15.85 -5.28 -12.16
C GLY A 3 -15.13 -4.02 -12.68
N CYS A 4 -15.61 -3.44 -13.78
CA CYS A 4 -15.07 -2.17 -14.30
C CYS A 4 -15.34 -1.00 -13.34
N LEU A 5 -16.43 -1.06 -12.58
CA LEU A 5 -16.79 -0.03 -11.61
C LEU A 5 -15.83 -0.04 -10.41
N TYR A 6 -15.48 -1.23 -9.89
CA TYR A 6 -14.50 -1.35 -8.80
C TYR A 6 -13.08 -0.96 -9.25
N LEU A 7 -12.66 -1.38 -10.44
CA LEU A 7 -11.38 -0.98 -11.03
C LEU A 7 -11.32 0.54 -11.25
N GLY A 8 -12.35 1.13 -11.86
CA GLY A 8 -12.44 2.57 -12.05
C GLY A 8 -12.46 3.33 -10.73
N GLY A 9 -13.19 2.81 -9.74
CA GLY A 9 -13.22 3.34 -8.38
C GLY A 9 -11.83 3.37 -7.75
N GLY A 10 -11.08 2.28 -7.82
CA GLY A 10 -9.70 2.21 -7.33
C GLY A 10 -8.76 3.19 -8.05
N CYS A 11 -8.84 3.25 -9.39
CA CYS A 11 -8.03 4.17 -10.21
C CYS A 11 -8.24 5.64 -9.86
N LEU A 12 -9.44 6.03 -9.42
CA LEU A 12 -9.73 7.40 -8.97
C LEU A 12 -9.39 7.58 -7.48
N PHE A 13 -9.69 6.58 -6.66
CA PHE A 13 -9.57 6.66 -5.21
C PHE A 13 -8.12 6.83 -4.75
N PHE A 14 -7.18 5.98 -5.18
CA PHE A 14 -5.81 6.04 -4.65
C PHE A 14 -5.04 7.29 -5.08
N PRO A 15 -5.03 7.70 -6.37
CA PRO A 15 -4.41 8.96 -6.77
C PRO A 15 -5.14 10.19 -6.20
N GLY A 16 -6.47 10.13 -6.09
CA GLY A 16 -7.27 11.19 -5.47
C GLY A 16 -6.92 11.37 -3.99
N LEU A 17 -6.84 10.26 -3.24
CA LEU A 17 -6.45 10.26 -1.83
C LEU A 17 -5.03 10.82 -1.67
N PHE A 18 -4.09 10.42 -2.51
CA PHE A 18 -2.74 10.99 -2.51
C PHE A 18 -2.75 12.50 -2.69
N TRP A 19 -3.52 13.00 -3.67
CA TRP A 19 -3.62 14.43 -3.93
C TRP A 19 -4.23 15.19 -2.75
N VAL A 20 -5.31 14.66 -2.15
CA VAL A 20 -5.93 15.24 -0.95
C VAL A 20 -4.95 15.26 0.22
N CYS A 21 -4.30 14.13 0.53
CA CYS A 21 -3.29 14.04 1.59
C CYS A 21 -2.17 15.05 1.38
N ARG A 22 -1.66 15.16 0.15
CA ARG A 22 -0.62 16.13 -0.20
C ARG A 22 -1.07 17.55 0.02
N ARG A 23 -2.30 17.90 -0.37
CA ARG A 23 -2.87 19.25 -0.20
C ARG A 23 -3.05 19.60 1.27
N CYS A 24 -3.64 18.70 2.05
CA CYS A 24 -3.82 18.88 3.48
C CYS A 24 -2.47 19.06 4.20
N LEU A 25 -1.48 18.20 3.89
CA LEU A 25 -0.15 18.28 4.49
C LEU A 25 0.61 19.54 4.07
N SER A 26 0.47 19.99 2.82
CA SER A 26 1.09 21.25 2.36
C SER A 26 0.49 22.50 2.98
N GLY A 27 -0.73 22.40 3.54
CA GLY A 27 -1.40 23.50 4.25
C GLY A 27 -1.09 23.56 5.74
N LEU A 28 -0.38 22.58 6.29
CA LEU A 28 0.01 22.58 7.70
C LEU A 28 1.28 23.44 7.89
N PRO A 29 1.31 24.34 8.89
CA PRO A 29 2.50 25.14 9.21
C PRO A 29 3.50 24.27 9.97
N LEU A 30 4.14 23.33 9.26
CA LEU A 30 5.17 22.47 9.81
C LEU A 30 6.53 23.05 9.45
N ASP A 31 7.14 23.72 10.42
CA ASP A 31 8.45 24.33 10.27
C ASP A 31 9.50 23.29 9.84
N GLY A 32 10.23 23.60 8.76
CA GLY A 32 11.34 22.78 8.25
C GLY A 32 10.96 21.69 7.23
N TRP A 33 9.72 21.63 6.76
CA TRP A 33 9.30 20.61 5.79
C TRP A 33 9.61 20.99 4.35
N GLY A 34 10.31 20.08 3.66
CA GLY A 34 10.47 20.18 2.22
C GLY A 34 9.26 19.60 1.47
N PRO A 35 9.08 19.94 0.18
CA PRO A 35 8.08 19.31 -0.69
C PRO A 35 8.19 17.78 -0.75
N GLU A 36 9.38 17.24 -0.47
CA GLU A 36 9.66 15.81 -0.48
C GLU A 36 9.09 15.07 0.73
N ASP A 37 9.15 15.68 1.91
CA ASP A 37 8.59 15.12 3.14
C ASP A 37 7.07 14.96 3.01
N THR A 38 6.42 15.95 2.39
CA THR A 38 4.99 15.90 2.07
C THR A 38 4.65 14.73 1.15
N VAL A 39 5.45 14.49 0.11
CA VAL A 39 5.23 13.36 -0.84
C VAL A 39 5.43 12.01 -0.16
N ILE A 40 6.49 11.88 0.65
CA ILE A 40 6.78 10.64 1.38
C ILE A 40 5.67 10.33 2.39
N LEU A 41 5.23 11.33 3.15
CA LEU A 41 4.17 11.13 4.14
C LEU A 41 2.83 10.85 3.46
N SER A 42 2.49 11.56 2.39
CA SER A 42 1.25 11.32 1.63
C SER A 42 1.20 9.89 1.09
N THR A 43 2.32 9.40 0.55
CA THR A 43 2.43 8.01 0.07
C THR A 43 2.17 7.02 1.20
N ARG A 44 2.84 7.21 2.35
CA ARG A 44 2.66 6.33 3.52
C ARG A 44 1.23 6.33 4.06
N LEU A 45 0.55 7.48 4.04
CA LEU A 45 -0.85 7.58 4.45
C LEU A 45 -1.77 6.79 3.52
N VAL A 46 -1.57 6.89 2.19
CA VAL A 46 -2.34 6.11 1.21
C VAL A 46 -2.13 4.61 1.44
N SER A 47 -0.89 4.17 1.65
CA SER A 47 -0.60 2.76 1.94
C SER A 47 -1.23 2.29 3.26
N SER A 48 -1.20 3.11 4.32
CA SER A 48 -1.88 2.80 5.59
C SER A 48 -3.40 2.68 5.43
N VAL A 49 -4.03 3.58 4.66
CA VAL A 49 -5.47 3.53 4.40
C VAL A 49 -5.83 2.29 3.61
N GLN A 50 -5.04 1.93 2.58
CA GLN A 50 -5.23 0.68 1.86
C GLN A 50 -5.19 -0.48 2.84
N ALA A 51 -4.13 -0.58 3.64
CA ALA A 51 -3.90 -1.72 4.51
C ALA A 51 -5.01 -1.93 5.54
N VAL A 52 -5.55 -0.83 6.09
CA VAL A 52 -6.72 -0.88 6.97
C VAL A 52 -7.96 -1.37 6.22
N MET A 53 -8.21 -0.88 5.01
CA MET A 53 -9.33 -1.35 4.19
C MET A 53 -9.18 -2.84 3.84
N ALA A 54 -7.97 -3.28 3.48
CA ALA A 54 -7.68 -4.66 3.13
C ALA A 54 -7.90 -5.56 4.33
N SER A 55 -7.34 -5.20 5.47
CA SER A 55 -7.48 -5.97 6.70
C SER A 55 -8.94 -6.05 7.16
N THR A 56 -9.67 -4.94 7.04
CA THR A 56 -11.11 -4.91 7.37
C THR A 56 -11.92 -5.80 6.45
N ALA A 57 -11.70 -5.70 5.13
CA ALA A 57 -12.35 -6.55 4.15
C ALA A 57 -11.99 -8.03 4.37
N GLY A 58 -10.73 -8.30 4.67
CA GLY A 58 -10.22 -9.63 4.98
C GLY A 58 -10.87 -10.25 6.22
N PHE A 59 -11.01 -9.46 7.29
CA PHE A 59 -11.69 -9.88 8.50
C PHE A 59 -13.18 -10.21 8.26
N ILE A 60 -13.89 -9.36 7.51
CA ILE A 60 -15.29 -9.60 7.16
C ILE A 60 -15.44 -10.89 6.34
N VAL A 61 -14.59 -11.07 5.32
CA VAL A 61 -14.62 -12.28 4.47
C VAL A 61 -14.29 -13.53 5.30
N ALA A 62 -13.21 -13.50 6.09
CA ALA A 62 -12.77 -14.64 6.88
C ALA A 62 -13.79 -15.05 7.95
N THR A 63 -14.40 -14.10 8.64
CA THR A 63 -15.45 -14.40 9.63
C THR A 63 -16.72 -14.92 8.98
N SER A 64 -17.10 -14.39 7.82
CA SER A 64 -18.30 -14.81 7.07
C SER A 64 -18.17 -16.21 6.45
N CYS A 65 -16.97 -16.60 6.03
CA CYS A 65 -16.68 -17.89 5.39
C CYS A 65 -16.04 -18.91 6.37
N SER A 66 -16.17 -18.70 7.67
CA SER A 66 -15.50 -19.51 8.70
C SER A 66 -16.08 -20.92 8.88
N LYS A 67 -17.32 -21.17 8.43
CA LYS A 67 -18.00 -22.47 8.60
C LYS A 67 -17.58 -23.48 7.55
N HIS A 68 -17.56 -23.09 6.27
CA HIS A 68 -17.08 -23.92 5.17
C HIS A 68 -15.99 -23.18 4.40
N VAL A 69 -14.77 -23.20 4.94
CA VAL A 69 -13.62 -22.42 4.44
C VAL A 69 -13.27 -22.64 2.96
N LEU A 70 -13.67 -23.77 2.36
CA LEU A 70 -13.44 -24.09 0.96
C LEU A 70 -14.60 -23.64 0.04
N ASP A 71 -15.84 -23.72 0.49
CA ASP A 71 -17.02 -23.58 -0.37
C ASP A 71 -17.81 -22.28 -0.13
N ASP A 72 -17.69 -21.69 1.05
CA ASP A 72 -18.34 -20.41 1.37
C ASP A 72 -17.76 -19.29 0.50
N ARG A 73 -18.65 -18.45 -0.02
CA ARG A 73 -18.31 -17.29 -0.84
C ARG A 73 -18.76 -16.01 -0.19
N HIS A 74 -17.98 -14.96 -0.37
CA HIS A 74 -18.35 -13.62 0.05
C HIS A 74 -18.03 -12.63 -1.07
N TRP A 75 -19.03 -11.88 -1.53
CA TRP A 75 -18.91 -10.95 -2.66
C TRP A 75 -17.77 -9.92 -2.49
N LEU A 76 -17.46 -9.57 -1.23
CA LEU A 76 -16.37 -8.65 -0.88
C LEU A 76 -14.99 -9.16 -1.31
N SER A 77 -14.79 -10.48 -1.42
CA SER A 77 -13.53 -11.05 -1.88
C SER A 77 -13.21 -10.57 -3.30
N ASP A 78 -14.13 -10.77 -4.24
CA ASP A 78 -13.96 -10.36 -5.64
C ASP A 78 -13.98 -8.83 -5.80
N ALA A 79 -14.91 -8.16 -5.12
CA ALA A 79 -15.05 -6.70 -5.21
C ALA A 79 -13.78 -5.99 -4.72
N TYR A 80 -13.23 -6.42 -3.58
CA TYR A 80 -12.04 -5.81 -3.01
C TYR A 80 -10.77 -6.15 -3.79
N VAL A 81 -10.61 -7.39 -4.28
CA VAL A 81 -9.51 -7.74 -5.20
C VAL A 81 -9.48 -6.78 -6.39
N LEU A 82 -10.62 -6.55 -7.05
CA LEU A 82 -10.71 -5.66 -8.20
C LEU A 82 -10.47 -4.18 -7.84
N PHE A 83 -10.97 -3.74 -6.68
CA PHE A 83 -10.72 -2.40 -6.18
C PHE A 83 -9.25 -2.16 -5.81
N ALA A 84 -8.53 -3.18 -5.31
CA ALA A 84 -7.15 -3.06 -4.84
C ALA A 84 -6.10 -3.13 -5.97
N VAL A 85 -6.42 -3.69 -7.13
CA VAL A 85 -5.47 -3.79 -8.26
C VAL A 85 -4.84 -2.44 -8.65
N PRO A 86 -5.61 -1.35 -8.84
CA PRO A 86 -5.04 -0.04 -9.14
C PRO A 86 -4.06 0.46 -8.08
N TYR A 87 -4.25 0.10 -6.81
CA TYR A 87 -3.32 0.46 -5.74
C TYR A 87 -1.96 -0.18 -5.96
N PHE A 88 -1.86 -1.48 -6.28
CA PHE A 88 -0.56 -2.12 -6.43
C PHE A 88 0.28 -1.48 -7.55
N VAL A 89 -0.37 -1.07 -8.64
CA VAL A 89 0.29 -0.34 -9.74
C VAL A 89 0.70 1.06 -9.29
N TYR A 90 -0.21 1.77 -8.62
CA TYR A 90 0.04 3.10 -8.08
C TYR A 90 1.18 3.10 -7.05
N ASP A 91 1.24 2.13 -6.15
CA ASP A 91 2.20 2.09 -5.03
C ASP A 91 3.62 1.81 -5.53
N ILE A 92 3.79 1.00 -6.59
CA ILE A 92 5.09 0.85 -7.28
C ILE A 92 5.59 2.20 -7.78
N TYR A 93 4.71 2.98 -8.43
CA TYR A 93 5.06 4.32 -8.90
C TYR A 93 5.39 5.28 -7.74
N ALA A 94 4.57 5.28 -6.68
CA ALA A 94 4.76 6.14 -5.52
C ALA A 94 6.05 5.80 -4.75
N MET A 95 6.39 4.52 -4.63
CA MET A 95 7.66 4.05 -4.08
C MET A 95 8.85 4.53 -4.92
N PHE A 96 8.77 4.45 -6.25
CA PHE A 96 9.82 4.97 -7.14
C PHE A 96 9.99 6.48 -6.96
N LEU A 97 8.90 7.24 -6.91
CA LEU A 97 8.91 8.69 -6.70
C LEU A 97 9.56 9.05 -5.35
N CYS A 98 9.21 8.33 -4.28
CA CYS A 98 9.83 8.51 -2.97
C CYS A 98 11.34 8.19 -2.96
N HIS A 99 11.77 7.18 -3.72
CA HIS A 99 13.20 6.85 -3.87
C HIS A 99 13.95 7.92 -4.65
N TRP A 100 13.35 8.41 -5.74
CA TRP A 100 13.92 9.50 -6.54
C TRP A 100 14.15 10.76 -5.71
N HIS A 101 13.16 11.18 -4.92
CA HIS A 101 13.30 12.32 -3.99
C HIS A 101 14.40 12.10 -2.95
N ARG A 102 14.43 10.93 -2.30
CA ARG A 102 15.50 10.59 -1.34
C ARG A 102 16.91 10.65 -1.93
N LEU A 103 17.08 10.32 -3.20
CA LEU A 103 18.37 10.43 -3.90
C LEU A 103 18.76 11.89 -4.14
N ARG A 104 17.81 12.76 -4.51
CA ARG A 104 18.06 14.19 -4.72
C ARG A 104 18.50 14.90 -3.44
N VAL A 105 17.82 14.67 -2.32
CA VAL A 105 18.22 15.27 -1.03
C VAL A 105 19.59 14.80 -0.55
N LYS A 106 20.02 13.59 -0.90
CA LYS A 106 21.36 13.07 -0.57
C LYS A 106 22.47 13.56 -1.50
N GLY A 107 22.18 14.41 -2.49
CA GLY A 107 23.18 15.01 -3.37
C GLY A 107 23.90 14.02 -4.30
N HIS A 108 23.38 12.81 -4.48
CA HIS A 108 23.98 11.78 -5.34
C HIS A 108 23.47 11.93 -6.80
N GLU A 109 23.77 13.07 -7.45
CA GLU A 109 23.43 13.32 -8.85
C GLU A 109 24.48 12.78 -9.85
N THR A 110 24.79 11.49 -9.83
CA THR A 110 25.84 10.91 -10.72
C THR A 110 25.46 9.59 -11.39
N GLY A 111 24.19 9.42 -11.78
CA GLY A 111 23.80 8.29 -12.63
C GLY A 111 22.52 8.54 -13.41
N GLY A 112 22.50 8.15 -14.69
CA GLY A 112 21.30 8.23 -15.53
C GLY A 112 20.12 7.40 -14.99
N LEU A 113 18.94 7.52 -15.59
CA LEU A 113 17.69 6.86 -15.17
C LEU A 113 17.87 5.35 -14.88
N ALA A 114 18.68 4.65 -15.69
CA ALA A 114 18.98 3.24 -15.51
C ALA A 114 19.74 2.93 -14.21
N ALA A 115 20.67 3.80 -13.79
CA ALA A 115 21.39 3.64 -12.53
C ALA A 115 20.46 3.89 -11.32
N VAL A 116 19.56 4.86 -11.44
CA VAL A 116 18.56 5.13 -10.41
C VAL A 116 17.57 3.97 -10.28
N LEU A 117 17.05 3.47 -11.40
CA LEU A 117 16.19 2.28 -11.44
C LEU A 117 16.90 1.03 -10.88
N GLY A 118 18.16 0.81 -11.27
CA GLY A 118 18.96 -0.31 -10.72
C GLY A 118 19.18 -0.19 -9.21
N SER A 119 19.44 1.03 -8.70
CA SER A 119 19.60 1.28 -7.27
C SER A 119 18.29 1.09 -6.50
N TYR A 120 17.17 1.50 -7.10
CA TYR A 120 15.83 1.36 -6.55
C TYR A 120 15.45 -0.11 -6.43
N LEU A 121 15.55 -0.85 -7.54
CA LEU A 121 15.26 -2.28 -7.56
C LEU A 121 16.14 -3.05 -6.59
N ARG A 122 17.42 -2.69 -6.43
CA ARG A 122 18.31 -3.39 -5.48
C ARG A 122 17.96 -3.07 -4.01
N ARG A 123 17.62 -1.82 -3.68
CA ARG A 123 17.35 -1.39 -2.30
C ARG A 123 15.94 -1.75 -1.83
N GLU A 124 14.95 -1.67 -2.72
CA GLU A 124 13.54 -1.89 -2.41
C GLU A 124 13.00 -3.18 -3.06
N LEU A 125 13.90 -4.12 -3.43
CA LEU A 125 13.57 -5.33 -4.21
C LEU A 125 12.38 -6.07 -3.63
N LEU A 126 12.40 -6.33 -2.33
CA LEU A 126 11.42 -7.17 -1.66
C LEU A 126 10.02 -6.53 -1.68
N MET A 127 9.94 -5.22 -1.49
CA MET A 127 8.67 -4.47 -1.54
C MET A 127 8.14 -4.38 -2.97
N VAL A 128 9.02 -4.10 -3.95
CA VAL A 128 8.62 -4.06 -5.37
C VAL A 128 8.16 -5.44 -5.83
N LEU A 129 8.92 -6.48 -5.49
CA LEU A 129 8.59 -7.86 -5.83
C LEU A 129 7.26 -8.28 -5.20
N HIS A 130 6.99 -7.93 -3.95
CA HIS A 130 5.69 -8.16 -3.30
C HIS A 130 4.54 -7.58 -4.14
N HIS A 131 4.61 -6.30 -4.50
CA HIS A 131 3.55 -5.65 -5.28
C HIS A 131 3.39 -6.24 -6.68
N VAL A 132 4.52 -6.60 -7.33
CA VAL A 132 4.50 -7.27 -8.64
C VAL A 132 3.86 -8.66 -8.54
N VAL A 133 4.20 -9.45 -7.51
CA VAL A 133 3.61 -10.79 -7.29
C VAL A 133 2.12 -10.66 -6.98
N MET A 134 1.72 -9.69 -6.14
CA MET A 134 0.32 -9.47 -5.81
C MET A 134 -0.52 -9.12 -7.05
N PHE A 135 0.03 -8.29 -7.94
CA PHE A 135 -0.63 -7.91 -9.20
C PHE A 135 -0.58 -8.98 -10.29
N ALA A 136 0.57 -9.62 -10.51
CA ALA A 136 0.78 -10.52 -11.64
C ALA A 136 0.39 -11.98 -11.35
N VAL A 137 0.35 -12.38 -10.07
CA VAL A 137 0.09 -13.76 -9.65
C VAL A 137 -1.16 -13.82 -8.77
N CYS A 138 -1.20 -13.10 -7.65
CA CYS A 138 -2.31 -13.22 -6.71
C CYS A 138 -3.63 -12.75 -7.32
N PHE A 139 -3.64 -11.63 -8.06
CA PHE A 139 -4.85 -11.14 -8.71
C PHE A 139 -5.43 -12.13 -9.74
N PRO A 140 -4.67 -12.63 -10.74
CA PRO A 140 -5.21 -13.59 -11.70
C PRO A 140 -5.65 -14.90 -11.05
N VAL A 141 -4.91 -15.36 -10.03
CA VAL A 141 -5.29 -16.55 -9.27
C VAL A 141 -6.63 -16.33 -8.57
N SER A 142 -6.80 -15.20 -7.87
CA SER A 142 -8.03 -14.88 -7.13
C SER A 142 -9.26 -14.68 -8.03
N VAL A 143 -9.11 -14.10 -9.22
CA VAL A 143 -10.25 -13.78 -10.11
C VAL A 143 -10.55 -14.89 -11.12
N PHE A 144 -9.53 -15.48 -11.75
CA PHE A 144 -9.73 -16.39 -12.88
C PHE A 144 -9.57 -17.87 -12.49
N VAL A 145 -8.60 -18.20 -11.63
CA VAL A 145 -8.27 -19.60 -11.30
C VAL A 145 -9.13 -20.13 -10.15
N ARG A 146 -9.45 -19.28 -9.19
CA ARG A 146 -10.12 -19.62 -7.93
C ARG A 146 -11.50 -20.28 -8.11
N GLY A 147 -12.21 -20.01 -9.20
CA GLY A 147 -13.54 -20.56 -9.45
C GLY A 147 -14.59 -20.20 -8.38
N GLY A 148 -14.32 -19.15 -7.59
CA GLY A 148 -15.13 -18.73 -6.43
C GLY A 148 -15.11 -19.74 -5.27
N ARG A 149 -13.97 -20.37 -4.99
CA ARG A 149 -13.77 -21.19 -3.79
C ARG A 149 -12.69 -20.57 -2.90
N GLY A 150 -12.64 -20.95 -1.63
CA GLY A 150 -11.56 -20.55 -0.73
C GLY A 150 -11.53 -19.05 -0.39
N ASP A 151 -12.69 -18.38 -0.36
CA ASP A 151 -12.81 -16.95 0.02
C ASP A 151 -12.23 -16.69 1.41
N PHE A 152 -12.37 -17.64 2.34
CA PHE A 152 -11.76 -17.58 3.66
C PHE A 152 -10.25 -17.30 3.59
N PHE A 153 -9.53 -18.04 2.75
CA PHE A 153 -8.08 -17.89 2.61
C PHE A 153 -7.70 -16.56 1.96
N VAL A 154 -8.49 -16.08 0.99
CA VAL A 154 -8.31 -14.73 0.43
C VAL A 154 -8.48 -13.67 1.52
N GLY A 155 -9.48 -13.83 2.39
CA GLY A 155 -9.69 -12.97 3.54
C GLY A 155 -8.51 -12.98 4.51
N CYS A 156 -7.94 -14.16 4.80
CA CYS A 156 -6.72 -14.29 5.60
C CYS A 156 -5.52 -13.57 4.97
N MET A 157 -5.32 -13.69 3.65
CA MET A 157 -4.23 -13.00 2.96
C MET A 157 -4.39 -11.48 3.05
N PHE A 158 -5.61 -10.95 2.94
CA PHE A 158 -5.85 -9.52 3.09
C PHE A 158 -5.56 -9.00 4.50
N MET A 159 -5.82 -9.80 5.54
CA MET A 159 -5.48 -9.43 6.91
C MET A 159 -3.97 -9.32 7.16
N ALA A 160 -3.12 -9.91 6.33
CA ALA A 160 -1.66 -9.80 6.48
C ALA A 160 -1.14 -8.35 6.31
N GLU A 161 -1.89 -7.50 5.60
CA GLU A 161 -1.53 -6.10 5.37
C GLU A 161 -1.66 -5.23 6.63
N ILE A 162 -2.24 -5.74 7.73
CA ILE A 162 -2.42 -4.95 8.96
C ILE A 162 -1.10 -4.44 9.56
N SER A 163 0.03 -5.05 9.21
CA SER A 163 1.37 -4.62 9.63
C SER A 163 1.82 -3.32 8.95
N THR A 164 1.36 -3.04 7.73
CA THR A 164 1.72 -1.88 6.91
C THR A 164 1.51 -0.52 7.61
N PRO A 165 0.36 -0.23 8.27
CA PRO A 165 0.20 1.02 9.00
C PRO A 165 1.22 1.20 10.14
N PHE A 166 1.59 0.11 10.83
CA PHE A 166 2.60 0.17 11.89
C PHE A 166 4.00 0.40 11.31
N VAL A 167 4.36 -0.28 10.21
CA VAL A 167 5.64 -0.05 9.53
C VAL A 167 5.73 1.38 8.99
N CYS A 168 4.65 1.90 8.40
CA CYS A 168 4.59 3.28 7.92
C CYS A 168 4.70 4.28 9.07
N LEU A 169 3.96 4.09 10.18
CA LEU A 169 4.03 4.93 11.37
C LEU A 169 5.44 4.93 11.98
N GLY A 170 6.09 3.77 12.06
CA GLY A 170 7.46 3.64 12.54
C GLY A 170 8.44 4.48 11.71
N LYS A 171 8.36 4.40 10.37
CA LYS A 171 9.20 5.20 9.47
C LYS A 171 8.92 6.71 9.59
N VAL A 172 7.69 7.11 9.86
CA VAL A 172 7.32 8.51 10.12
C VAL A 172 7.93 8.98 11.43
N LEU A 173 7.76 8.23 12.52
CA LEU A 173 8.32 8.59 13.83
C LEU A 173 9.85 8.73 13.81
N ILE A 174 10.54 7.88 13.04
CA ILE A 174 12.00 8.00 12.82
C ILE A 174 12.34 9.30 12.09
N GLN A 175 11.60 9.65 11.02
CA GLN A 175 11.83 10.87 10.25
C GLN A 175 11.64 12.14 11.09
N TYR A 176 10.74 12.11 12.06
CA TYR A 176 10.49 13.22 12.99
C TYR A 176 11.44 13.23 14.20
N ARG A 177 12.45 12.34 14.25
CA ARG A 177 13.32 12.11 15.42
C ARG A 177 12.54 11.84 16.73
N GLN A 178 11.31 11.35 16.62
CA GLN A 178 10.43 11.01 17.74
C GLN A 178 10.71 9.59 18.26
N GLN A 179 11.89 9.04 18.01
CA GLN A 179 12.28 7.67 18.40
C GLN A 179 12.26 7.45 19.92
N HIS A 180 12.41 8.52 20.71
CA HIS A 180 12.36 8.47 22.16
C HIS A 180 10.94 8.44 22.75
N THR A 181 9.90 8.59 21.92
CA THR A 181 8.51 8.64 22.40
C THR A 181 7.94 7.25 22.70
N LEU A 182 6.98 7.20 23.62
CA LEU A 182 6.23 5.98 23.93
C LEU A 182 5.51 5.41 22.70
N LEU A 183 5.07 6.28 21.79
CA LEU A 183 4.49 5.90 20.50
C LEU A 183 5.44 5.05 19.65
N HIS A 184 6.73 5.39 19.59
CA HIS A 184 7.71 4.59 18.84
C HIS A 184 7.97 3.23 19.50
N ARG A 185 8.01 3.19 20.84
CA ARG A 185 8.18 1.93 21.59
C ARG A 185 6.96 1.01 21.46
N LEU A 186 5.75 1.56 21.52
CA LEU A 186 4.51 0.80 21.35
C LEU A 186 4.31 0.31 19.91
N ASN A 187 4.79 1.06 18.91
CA ASN A 187 4.71 0.66 17.51
C ASN A 187 5.73 -0.43 17.12
N GLY A 188 6.75 -0.67 17.94
CA GLY A 188 7.80 -1.67 17.70
C GLY A 188 7.73 -2.91 18.59
N LEU A 189 6.72 -2.99 19.48
CA LEU A 189 6.34 -4.18 20.25
C LEU A 189 5.37 -5.04 19.42
#